data_AF-A0A9D1ZYA3-F1
#
_entry.id   AF-A0A9D1ZYA3-F1
#
_cell.length_a   1.000
_cell.length_b   1.000
_cell.length_c   1.000
_cell.angle_alpha   90.00
_cell.angle_beta   90.00
_cell.angle_gamma   90.00
#
_symmetry.space_group_name_H-M   'P 1'
#
loop_
_entity.id
_entity.type
_entity.pdbx_description
1 polymer ?
#
loop_
_entity_poly.entity_id
_entity_poly.type
_entity_poly.pdbx_seq_one_letter_code
_entity_poly.pdbx_strand_id
1 'polypeptide(L)' 'MKNQEMCKEQGRYTVTADEFAGELLPLVKDFFTAEAEVAENGTLNVTFTNGEKFTISVQKAE' A
#
# COMPACT_ATOMS: atom_id res chain seq x y z
N MET A 1 23.96 24.26 -13.29
CA MET A 1 23.81 23.58 -11.99
C MET A 1 22.56 24.13 -11.30
N LYS A 2 21.36 23.67 -11.66
CA LYS A 2 20.07 24.19 -11.13
C LYS A 2 19.06 23.07 -10.85
N ASN A 3 19.54 21.87 -10.54
CA ASN A 3 18.69 20.69 -10.30
C ASN A 3 18.87 20.13 -8.88
N GLN A 4 19.34 20.93 -7.93
CA GLN A 4 19.59 20.50 -6.55
C GLN A 4 18.66 21.16 -5.50
N GLU A 5 17.78 22.08 -5.90
CA GLU A 5 16.97 22.86 -4.94
C GLU A 5 15.48 22.47 -4.90
N MET A 6 15.04 21.48 -5.67
CA MET A 6 13.65 20.98 -5.62
C MET A 6 13.42 19.87 -4.56
N CYS A 7 14.34 19.68 -3.63
CA CYS A 7 14.19 18.74 -2.50
C CYS A 7 14.07 19.47 -1.15
N LYS A 8 13.59 20.73 -1.12
CA LYS A 8 13.52 21.55 0.11
C LYS A 8 12.13 21.95 0.59
N GLU A 9 11.09 21.31 0.09
CA GLU A 9 9.85 21.09 0.84
C GLU A 9 9.57 19.60 0.80
N GLN A 10 10.20 18.84 1.70
CA GLN A 10 9.72 17.50 1.98
C GLN A 10 8.35 17.67 2.65
N GLY A 11 7.31 17.79 1.83
CA GLY A 11 5.94 17.75 2.28
C GLY A 11 5.78 16.50 3.12
N ARG A 12 5.39 16.66 4.38
CA ARG A 12 4.99 15.54 5.21
C ARG A 12 3.82 14.87 4.50
N TYR A 13 4.09 13.75 3.82
CA TYR A 13 3.04 12.93 3.24
C TYR A 13 2.28 12.30 4.39
N THR A 14 1.05 12.74 4.61
CA THR A 14 0.12 12.14 5.57
C THR A 14 -0.93 11.39 4.80
N VAL A 15 -0.98 10.07 5.02
CA VAL A 15 -1.96 9.17 4.42
C VAL A 15 -2.59 8.36 5.54
N THR A 16 -3.88 8.08 5.42
CA THR A 16 -4.58 7.17 6.34
C THR A 16 -4.20 5.72 6.05
N ALA A 17 -4.41 4.82 7.02
CA ALA A 17 -4.10 3.40 6.82
C ALA A 17 -4.91 2.79 5.67
N ASP A 18 -6.18 3.19 5.50
CA ASP A 18 -7.05 2.74 4.41
C ASP A 18 -6.59 3.25 3.04
N GLU A 19 -6.20 4.53 2.96
CA GLU A 19 -5.66 5.09 1.72
C GLU A 19 -4.35 4.38 1.32
N PHE A 20 -3.45 4.15 2.27
CA PHE A 20 -2.21 3.43 2.00
C PHE A 20 -2.47 1.96 1.62
N ALA A 21 -3.44 1.30 2.27
CA ALA A 21 -3.86 -0.03 1.88
C ALA A 21 -4.36 -0.08 0.42
N GLY A 22 -5.11 0.93 -0.02
CA GLY A 22 -5.52 1.08 -1.42
C GLY A 22 -4.34 1.23 -2.39
N GLU A 23 -3.31 1.98 -2.01
CA GLU A 23 -2.08 2.12 -2.81
C GLU A 23 -1.31 0.80 -2.97
N LEU A 24 -1.49 -0.18 -2.08
CA LEU A 24 -0.85 -1.48 -2.17
C LEU A 24 -1.54 -2.45 -3.16
N LEU A 25 -2.78 -2.19 -3.58
CA LEU A 25 -3.52 -3.11 -4.48
C LEU A 25 -2.74 -3.48 -5.77
N PRO A 26 -2.13 -2.53 -6.51
CA PRO A 26 -1.36 -2.87 -7.70
C PRO A 26 -0.11 -3.69 -7.36
N LEU A 27 0.54 -3.42 -6.22
CA LEU A 27 1.69 -4.20 -5.76
C LEU A 27 1.30 -5.64 -5.45
N VAL A 28 0.11 -5.88 -4.88
CA VAL A 28 -0.34 -7.25 -4.62
C VAL A 28 -0.50 -8.02 -5.92
N LYS A 29 -1.10 -7.38 -6.93
CA LYS A 29 -1.25 -7.96 -8.26
C LYS A 29 0.09 -8.27 -8.93
N ASP A 30 1.01 -7.33 -8.89
CA ASP A 30 2.28 -7.43 -9.61
C ASP A 30 3.28 -8.38 -8.92
N PHE A 31 3.39 -8.33 -7.58
CA PHE A 31 4.38 -9.11 -6.83
C PHE A 31 3.90 -10.51 -6.43
N PHE A 32 2.64 -10.62 -6.01
CA PHE A 32 2.11 -11.88 -5.50
C PHE A 32 1.32 -12.65 -6.56
N THR A 33 1.11 -12.08 -7.75
CA THR A 33 0.23 -12.66 -8.79
C THR A 33 -1.13 -13.07 -8.20
N ALA A 34 -1.65 -12.21 -7.32
CA ALA A 34 -2.87 -12.43 -6.54
C ALA A 34 -3.82 -11.24 -6.72
N GLU A 35 -5.11 -11.48 -6.52
CA GLU A 35 -6.09 -10.40 -6.45
C GLU A 35 -6.25 -9.96 -5.00
N ALA A 36 -6.49 -8.67 -4.79
CA ALA A 36 -6.70 -8.12 -3.47
C ALA A 36 -7.86 -7.14 -3.43
N GLU A 37 -8.48 -7.05 -2.27
CA GLU A 37 -9.51 -6.06 -1.95
C GLU A 37 -9.15 -5.36 -0.65
N VAL A 38 -9.49 -4.07 -0.58
CA VAL A 38 -9.35 -3.30 0.67
C VAL A 38 -10.50 -3.67 1.59
N ALA A 39 -10.14 -4.12 2.78
CA ALA A 39 -11.01 -4.25 3.93
C ALA A 39 -10.82 -3.06 4.88
N GLU A 40 -11.69 -2.95 5.88
CA GLU A 40 -11.64 -1.83 6.83
C GLU A 40 -10.36 -1.84 7.69
N ASN A 41 -9.98 -0.65 8.16
CA ASN A 41 -8.90 -0.43 9.13
C ASN A 41 -7.51 -0.79 8.58
N GLY A 42 -7.22 -0.39 7.34
CA GLY A 42 -5.93 -0.58 6.68
C GLY A 42 -5.65 -2.04 6.33
N THR A 43 -6.68 -2.86 6.14
CA THR A 43 -6.52 -4.29 5.89
C THR A 43 -6.70 -4.59 4.40
N LEU A 44 -5.91 -5.51 3.84
CA LEU A 44 -6.16 -6.10 2.53
C LEU A 44 -6.43 -7.59 2.66
N ASN A 45 -7.51 -8.06 2.03
CA ASN A 45 -7.73 -9.48 1.82
C ASN A 45 -7.13 -9.87 0.47
N VAL A 46 -6.19 -10.82 0.48
CA VAL A 46 -5.50 -11.27 -0.72
C VAL A 46 -5.91 -12.70 -1.04
N THR A 47 -6.22 -12.96 -2.31
CA THR A 47 -6.59 -14.28 -2.83
C THR A 47 -5.70 -14.64 -4.01
N PHE A 48 -4.94 -15.72 -3.85
CA PHE A 48 -4.12 -16.30 -4.92
C PHE A 48 -4.97 -17.08 -5.92
N THR A 49 -4.42 -17.32 -7.12
CA THR A 49 -5.07 -18.09 -8.18
C THR A 49 -5.35 -19.55 -7.80
N ASN A 50 -4.59 -20.11 -6.85
CA ASN A 50 -4.80 -21.45 -6.29
C ASN A 50 -5.86 -21.50 -5.17
N GLY A 51 -6.46 -20.35 -4.83
CA GLY A 51 -7.50 -20.24 -3.79
C GLY A 51 -6.97 -20.02 -2.38
N GLU A 52 -5.64 -20.00 -2.15
CA GLU A 52 -5.07 -19.62 -0.87
C GLU A 52 -5.37 -18.15 -0.54
N LYS A 53 -5.61 -17.88 0.75
CA LYS A 53 -5.98 -16.55 1.23
C LYS A 53 -5.07 -16.12 2.36
N PHE A 54 -4.70 -14.84 2.38
CA PHE A 54 -4.03 -14.22 3.50
C PHE A 54 -4.44 -12.76 3.64
N THR A 55 -4.04 -12.16 4.77
CA THR A 55 -4.39 -10.81 5.13
C THR A 55 -3.14 -9.97 5.33
N ILE A 56 -3.13 -8.76 4.77
CA ILE A 56 -2.10 -7.74 5.02
C ILE A 56 -2.74 -6.65 5.87
N SER A 57 -2.12 -6.30 7.00
CA SER A 57 -2.57 -5.18 7.83
C SER A 57 -1.53 -4.06 7.79
N VAL A 58 -1.94 -2.90 7.31
CA VAL A 58 -1.17 -1.67 7.33
C VAL A 58 -1.36 -1.02 8.68
N GLN A 59 -0.26 -0.83 9.41
CA GLN A 59 -0.26 -0.12 10.67
C GLN A 59 0.86 0.91 10.66
N LYS A 60 0.57 2.08 11.25
CA LYS A 60 1.62 3.05 11.55
C LYS A 60 2.49 2.47 12.67
N ALA A 61 3.78 2.32 12.42
CA ALA A 61 4.73 1.96 13.47
C ALA A 61 4.76 3.06 14.53
N GLU A 62 4.58 2.67 15.80
CA GLU A 62 4.70 3.54 16.97
C GLU A 62 6.16 3.85 17.32
#